data_AF-A0A453JTG7-F1
#
_entry.id   AF-A0A453JTG7-F1
#
_cell.length_a   1.000
_cell.length_b   1.000
_cell.length_c   1.000
_cell.angle_alpha   90.00
_cell.angle_beta   90.00
_cell.angle_gamma   90.00
#
_symmetry.space_group_name_H-M   'P 1'
#
loop_
_entity.id
_entity.type
_entity.pdbx_description
1 polymer ?
#
loop_
_entity_poly.entity_id
_entity_poly.type
_entity_poly.pdbx_seq_one_letter_code
_entity_poly.pdbx_strand_id
1 'polypeptide(L)' 'ALIRCAADDVAPAVNLLGCPLAEFLITYLGIPLTLHRPTAAQLQPVVDKTDGMLPTWKAHLMNKAGRLAFVKAI' A
#
# COMPACT_ATOMS: atom_id res chain seq x y z
N ALA A 1 -5.12 18.90 -0.81
CA ALA A 1 -6.53 18.51 -0.62
C ALA A 1 -6.73 18.19 0.85
N LEU A 2 -7.55 18.95 1.57
CA LEU A 2 -7.78 18.77 3.01
C LEU A 2 -9.08 18.00 3.20
N ILE A 3 -9.00 16.67 3.30
CA ILE A 3 -10.05 15.88 3.93
C ILE A 3 -9.79 16.00 5.43
N ARG A 4 -10.37 17.04 6.05
CA ARG A 4 -10.29 17.26 7.50
C ARG A 4 -11.66 17.71 8.00
N CYS A 5 -12.01 17.23 9.18
CA CYS A 5 -13.23 17.54 9.90
C CYS A 5 -12.80 18.00 11.29
N ALA A 6 -13.34 19.12 11.81
CA ALA A 6 -13.07 19.53 13.18
C ALA A 6 -13.85 18.62 14.14
N ALA A 7 -13.41 18.50 15.40
CA ALA A 7 -14.10 17.64 16.38
C ALA A 7 -15.58 18.04 16.56
N ASP A 8 -15.89 19.33 16.43
CA ASP A 8 -17.24 19.89 16.56
C ASP A 8 -18.17 19.50 15.38
N ASP A 9 -17.62 19.14 14.22
CA ASP A 9 -18.38 18.78 13.03
C ASP A 9 -18.78 17.29 12.99
N VAL A 10 -18.18 16.46 13.85
CA VAL A 10 -18.37 14.99 13.83
C VAL A 10 -19.78 14.60 14.27
N ALA A 11 -20.26 15.17 15.38
CA ALA A 11 -21.58 14.88 15.94
C ALA A 11 -22.75 15.25 14.99
N PRO A 12 -22.81 16.47 14.40
CA PRO A 12 -23.85 16.79 13.44
C PRO A 12 -23.76 15.94 12.16
N ALA A 13 -22.55 15.60 11.70
CA ALA A 13 -22.38 14.74 10.52
C ALA A 13 -22.92 13.32 10.75
N VAL A 14 -22.62 12.71 11.90
CA VAL A 14 -23.16 11.39 12.28
C VAL A 14 -24.68 11.43 12.39
N ASN A 15 -25.24 12.47 12.99
CA ASN A 15 -26.69 12.62 13.13
C ASN A 15 -27.40 12.79 11.78
N LEU A 16 -26.80 13.54 10.85
CA LEU A 16 -27.34 13.76 9.51
C LEU A 16 -27.25 12.51 8.62
N LEU A 17 -26.13 11.79 8.69
CA LEU A 17 -25.88 10.61 7.86
C LEU A 17 -26.51 9.33 8.42
N GLY A 18 -26.82 9.31 9.72
CA GLY A 18 -27.44 8.17 10.40
C GLY A 18 -26.54 6.94 10.47
N CYS A 19 -25.22 7.09 10.29
CA CYS A 19 -24.26 5.99 10.29
C CYS A 19 -23.23 6.13 11.42
N PRO A 20 -22.78 5.02 12.02
CA PRO A 20 -21.78 5.06 13.09
C PRO A 20 -20.42 5.53 12.56
N LEU A 21 -19.66 6.21 13.41
CA LEU A 21 -18.27 6.54 13.13
C LEU A 21 -17.44 5.25 13.04
N ALA A 22 -16.69 5.08 11.96
CA ALA A 22 -15.77 3.97 11.78
C ALA A 22 -14.32 4.46 11.83
N GLU A 23 -13.43 3.66 12.41
CA GLU A 23 -12.00 3.90 12.29
C GLU A 23 -11.53 3.64 10.87
N PHE A 24 -10.71 4.55 10.33
CA PHE A 24 -10.19 4.45 8.97
C PHE A 24 -9.05 3.42 8.89
N LEU A 25 -9.41 2.14 8.95
CA LEU A 25 -8.48 1.01 8.91
C LEU A 25 -8.40 0.37 7.52
N ILE A 26 -8.51 1.18 6.46
CA ILE A 26 -8.36 0.65 5.11
C ILE A 26 -6.87 0.45 4.85
N THR A 27 -6.46 -0.80 4.66
CA THR A 27 -5.12 -1.13 4.19
C THR A 27 -5.11 -1.19 2.67
N TYR A 28 -4.23 -0.44 2.01
CA TYR A 28 -4.02 -0.52 0.57
C TYR A 28 -2.54 -0.84 0.30
N LEU A 29 -2.30 -1.79 -0.60
CA LEU A 29 -0.95 -2.32 -0.90
C LEU A 29 -0.18 -2.87 0.32
N GLY A 30 -0.89 -3.18 1.42
CA GLY A 30 -0.27 -3.68 2.66
C GLY A 30 0.18 -2.58 3.63
N ILE A 31 -0.18 -1.32 3.38
CA ILE A 31 0.07 -0.20 4.28
C ILE A 31 -1.26 0.50 4.62
N PRO A 32 -1.40 1.10 5.82
CA PRO A 32 -2.58 1.88 6.15
C PRO A 32 -2.69 3.08 5.23
N LEU A 33 -3.89 3.33 4.73
CA LEU A 33 -4.18 4.48 3.88
C LEU A 33 -4.16 5.74 4.76
N THR A 34 -3.28 6.68 4.46
CA THR A 34 -3.10 7.89 5.26
C THR A 34 -3.64 9.12 4.55
N LEU A 35 -4.20 10.07 5.30
CA LEU A 35 -4.64 11.37 4.78
C LEU A 35 -3.47 12.22 4.28
N HIS A 36 -2.27 11.97 4.81
CA HIS A 36 -1.03 12.65 4.42
C HIS A 36 -0.15 11.75 3.59
N ARG A 37 0.85 12.34 2.93
CA ARG A 37 1.86 11.58 2.20
C ARG A 37 2.57 10.65 3.20
N PRO A 38 2.56 9.32 2.98
CA PRO A 38 3.26 8.39 3.85
C PRO A 38 4.76 8.65 3.81
N THR A 39 5.43 8.42 4.94
CA THR A 39 6.89 8.56 5.02
C THR A 39 7.58 7.42 4.28
N ALA A 40 8.87 7.58 3.97
CA ALA A 40 9.65 6.53 3.33
C ALA A 40 9.62 5.22 4.15
N ALA A 41 9.72 5.32 5.48
CA ALA A 41 9.64 4.17 6.38
C ALA A 41 8.30 3.43 6.29
N GLN A 42 7.18 4.17 6.14
CA GLN A 42 5.86 3.56 5.97
C GLN A 42 5.69 2.88 4.62
N LEU A 43 6.43 3.30 3.59
CA LEU A 43 6.40 2.69 2.25
C LEU A 43 7.34 1.48 2.12
N GLN A 44 8.25 1.27 3.07
CA GLN A 44 9.22 0.17 3.05
C GLN A 44 8.58 -1.21 2.77
N PRO A 45 7.45 -1.58 3.39
CA PRO A 45 6.81 -2.88 3.13
C PRO A 45 6.40 -3.07 1.67
N VAL A 46 6.02 -1.99 0.98
CA VAL A 46 5.67 -2.03 -0.45
C VAL A 46 6.91 -2.23 -1.31
N VAL A 47 8.01 -1.57 -0.94
CA VAL A 47 9.31 -1.72 -1.60
C VAL A 47 9.81 -3.16 -1.45
N ASP A 48 9.81 -3.69 -0.24
CA ASP A 48 10.27 -5.06 0.05
C ASP A 48 9.42 -6.10 -0.69
N LYS A 49 8.10 -5.91 -0.73
CA LYS A 49 7.20 -6.76 -1.52
C LYS A 49 7.53 -6.71 -3.00
N THR A 50 7.81 -5.52 -3.53
CA THR A 50 8.17 -5.36 -4.95
C THR A 50 9.49 -6.05 -5.25
N ASP A 51 10.49 -5.89 -4.39
CA ASP A 51 11.81 -6.53 -4.53
C ASP A 51 11.69 -8.06 -4.53
N GLY A 52 10.87 -8.62 -3.64
CA GLY A 52 10.56 -10.06 -3.64
C GLY A 52 9.90 -10.58 -4.92
N MET A 53 9.22 -9.73 -5.70
CA MET A 53 8.61 -10.10 -6.97
C MET A 53 9.57 -9.97 -8.17
N LEU A 54 10.61 -9.13 -8.06
CA LEU A 54 11.56 -8.87 -9.15
C LEU A 54 12.25 -10.13 -9.70
N PRO A 55 12.73 -11.09 -8.88
CA PRO A 55 13.35 -12.31 -9.40
C PRO A 55 12.39 -13.12 -10.28
N THR A 56 11.13 -13.26 -9.84
CA THR A 56 10.10 -14.00 -10.57
C THR A 56 9.78 -13.33 -11.91
N TRP A 57 9.63 -12.00 -11.92
CA TRP A 57 9.37 -11.25 -13.15
C TRP A 57 10.57 -11.30 -14.11
N LYS A 58 11.79 -11.11 -13.61
CA LYS A 58 13.01 -11.24 -14.41
C LYS A 58 13.10 -12.63 -15.02
N ALA A 59 12.91 -13.68 -14.22
CA ALA A 59 12.88 -15.04 -14.72
C ALA A 59 11.80 -15.19 -15.81
N HIS A 60 10.58 -14.69 -15.59
CA HIS A 60 9.48 -14.75 -16.57
C HIS A 60 9.80 -14.05 -17.90
N LEU A 61 10.54 -12.95 -17.87
CA LEU A 61 10.93 -12.20 -19.06
C LEU A 61 12.15 -12.79 -19.78
N MET A 62 12.89 -13.71 -19.15
CA MET A 62 14.06 -14.33 -19.76
C MET A 62 13.70 -15.46 -20.73
N ASN A 63 14.45 -15.55 -21.83
CA ASN A 63 14.47 -16.73 -22.68
C ASN A 63 15.08 -17.93 -21.92
N LYS A 64 14.98 -19.16 -22.46
CA LYS A 64 15.46 -20.37 -21.76
C LYS A 64 16.94 -20.30 -21.36
N ALA A 65 17.80 -19.75 -22.22
CA ALA A 65 19.22 -19.60 -21.94
C ALA A 65 19.48 -18.59 -20.80
N GLY A 66 18.77 -17.47 -20.81
CA GLY A 66 18.83 -16.47 -19.74
C GLY A 66 18.37 -17.02 -18.39
N ARG A 67 17.28 -17.80 -18.37
CA ARG A 67 16.84 -18.46 -17.12
C ARG A 67 17.87 -19.46 -16.61
N LEU A 68 18.47 -20.25 -17.50
CA LEU A 68 19.50 -21.21 -17.11
C LEU A 68 20.74 -20.51 -16.55
N ALA A 69 21.20 -19.41 -17.16
CA ALA A 69 22.31 -18.60 -16.66
C ALA A 69 21.97 -17.97 -15.30
N PHE A 70 20.74 -17.47 -15.14
CA PHE A 70 20.26 -16.94 -13.87
C PHE A 70 20.29 -18.02 -12.78
N VAL A 71 19.63 -19.18 -12.98
CA VAL A 71 19.62 -20.28 -12.00
C VAL A 71 21.02 -20.75 -11.58
N LYS A 72 22.02 -20.65 -12.46
CA LYS A 72 23.43 -21.00 -12.15
C LYS A 72 24.18 -19.93 -11.34
N ALA A 73 23.71 -18.68 -11.36
CA ALA A 73 24.38 -17.54 -10.74
C ALA A 73 23.80 -17.17 -9.35
N ILE A 74 22.64 -17.73 -9.01
CA ILE A 74 22.06 -17.73 -7.65
C ILE A 74 22.63 -18.94 -6.91
#